data_AF-A0A2G5LG64-F1
#
_entry.id   AF-A0A2G5LG64-F1
#
_cell.length_a   1.000
_cell.length_b   1.000
_cell.length_c   1.000
_cell.angle_alpha   90.00
_cell.angle_beta   90.00
_cell.angle_gamma   90.00
#
_symmetry.space_group_name_H-M   'P 1'
#
loop_
_entity.id
_entity.type
_entity.pdbx_description
1 polymer ?
#
loop_
_entity_poly.entity_id
_entity_poly.type
_entity_poly.pdbx_seq_one_letter_code
_entity_poly.pdbx_strand_id
1 'polypeptide(L)'
;MALVIENGKVVPGADSFATAAELVTYATNFGKTIPADEVAQESLLRRAALQMDAMPWKGKAVNRDQALAWPRAEVKRQGWVLRFDEIPPQIKAGQMALAAEIHADDLIAPETKTGAVVSETVGPISTTFAVASKSVSKPAATRQSYAQFAGLLESSSQVNLVRS
;
A
#
# COMPACT_ATOMS: atom_id res chain seq x y z
N MET A 1 -10.60 3.57 -18.60
CA MET A 1 -11.06 2.18 -18.86
C MET A 1 -11.55 1.65 -17.54
N ALA A 2 -12.72 1.00 -17.53
CA ALA A 2 -13.28 0.44 -16.31
C ALA A 2 -12.28 -0.49 -15.60
N LEU A 3 -12.29 -0.51 -14.27
CA LEU A 3 -11.48 -1.44 -13.48
C LEU A 3 -11.87 -2.90 -13.77
N VAL A 4 -10.87 -3.78 -13.79
CA VAL A 4 -11.06 -5.22 -13.80
C VAL A 4 -10.77 -5.74 -12.40
N ILE A 5 -11.80 -6.29 -11.75
CA ILE A 5 -11.73 -6.67 -10.33
C ILE A 5 -11.24 -8.09 -10.15
N GLU A 6 -10.19 -8.26 -9.36
CA GLU A 6 -9.73 -9.57 -8.90
C GLU A 6 -10.67 -10.14 -7.82
N ASN A 7 -11.02 -11.42 -7.95
CA ASN A 7 -12.01 -12.10 -7.10
C ASN A 7 -11.50 -13.43 -6.49
N GLY A 8 -10.21 -13.70 -6.59
CA GLY A 8 -9.54 -14.91 -6.09
C GLY A 8 -9.24 -15.93 -7.18
N LYS A 9 -9.66 -15.68 -8.42
CA LYS A 9 -9.53 -16.60 -9.55
C LYS A 9 -8.38 -16.26 -10.50
N VAL A 10 -7.52 -15.29 -10.15
CA VAL A 10 -6.45 -14.81 -11.04
C VAL A 10 -7.05 -14.30 -12.35
N VAL A 11 -7.91 -13.29 -12.23
CA VAL A 11 -8.68 -12.72 -13.34
C VAL A 11 -7.71 -12.05 -14.33
N PRO A 12 -7.70 -12.44 -15.61
CA PRO A 12 -6.82 -11.85 -16.60
C PRO A 12 -7.05 -10.34 -16.72
N GLY A 13 -5.97 -9.56 -16.61
CA GLY A 13 -6.03 -8.11 -16.71
C GLY A 13 -6.60 -7.40 -15.48
N ALA A 14 -6.76 -8.09 -14.35
CA ALA A 14 -7.18 -7.44 -13.11
C ALA A 14 -6.19 -6.35 -12.69
N ASP A 15 -6.72 -5.18 -12.35
CA ASP A 15 -5.95 -3.98 -11.98
C ASP A 15 -6.43 -3.37 -10.64
N SER A 16 -7.41 -3.99 -9.98
CA SER A 16 -7.90 -3.57 -8.66
C SER A 16 -8.58 -4.72 -7.90
N PHE A 17 -8.66 -4.59 -6.57
CA PHE A 17 -9.48 -5.46 -5.71
C PHE A 17 -10.83 -4.83 -5.36
N ALA A 18 -10.96 -3.51 -5.46
CA ALA A 18 -12.18 -2.74 -5.16
C ALA A 18 -12.68 -1.95 -6.37
N THR A 19 -13.98 -1.70 -6.40
CA THR A 19 -14.62 -0.80 -7.37
C THR A 19 -14.57 0.66 -6.92
N ALA A 20 -14.77 1.60 -7.85
CA ALA A 20 -14.86 3.02 -7.54
C ALA A 20 -16.03 3.34 -6.58
N ALA A 21 -17.19 2.71 -6.78
CA ALA A 21 -18.35 2.87 -5.89
C ALA A 21 -18.07 2.41 -4.44
N GLU A 22 -17.32 1.32 -4.28
CA GLU A 22 -16.88 0.85 -2.96
C GLU A 22 -15.90 1.84 -2.32
N LEU A 23 -14.99 2.44 -3.09
CA LEU A 23 -14.09 3.48 -2.60
C LEU A 23 -14.87 4.71 -2.10
N VAL A 24 -15.89 5.16 -2.84
CA VAL A 24 -16.78 6.26 -2.42
C VAL A 24 -17.49 5.93 -1.11
N THR A 25 -18.00 4.71 -1.00
CA THR A 25 -18.67 4.22 0.23
C THR A 25 -17.69 4.18 1.39
N TYR A 26 -16.48 3.66 1.17
CA TYR A 26 -15.41 3.64 2.17
C TYR A 26 -15.04 5.06 2.62
N ALA A 27 -14.81 5.96 1.67
CA ALA A 27 -14.42 7.34 1.97
C ALA A 27 -15.48 8.05 2.83
N THR A 28 -16.76 7.84 2.51
CA THR A 28 -17.88 8.35 3.31
C THR A 28 -17.87 7.77 4.73
N ASN A 29 -17.76 6.44 4.86
CA ASN A 29 -17.80 5.75 6.15
C ASN A 29 -16.64 6.13 7.09
N PHE A 30 -15.47 6.43 6.54
CA PHE A 30 -14.25 6.72 7.30
C PHE A 30 -13.81 8.20 7.26
N GLY A 31 -14.69 9.09 6.77
CA GLY A 31 -14.42 10.53 6.71
C GLY A 31 -13.19 10.90 5.88
N LYS A 32 -12.94 10.18 4.78
CA LYS A 32 -11.84 10.45 3.85
C LYS A 32 -12.31 11.29 2.68
N THR A 33 -11.45 12.19 2.23
CA THR A 33 -11.65 12.92 0.98
C THR A 33 -11.05 12.12 -0.17
N ILE A 34 -11.78 12.02 -1.28
CA ILE A 34 -11.33 11.46 -2.55
C ILE A 34 -11.86 12.34 -3.70
N PRO A 35 -11.32 12.23 -4.93
CA PRO A 35 -11.88 12.92 -6.09
C PRO A 35 -13.33 12.52 -6.36
N ALA A 36 -14.14 13.46 -6.86
CA ALA A 36 -15.53 13.17 -7.27
C ALA A 36 -15.60 12.41 -8.61
N ASP A 37 -14.61 12.59 -9.48
CA ASP A 37 -14.53 11.94 -10.79
C ASP A 37 -14.18 10.45 -10.66
N GLU A 38 -14.96 9.60 -11.32
CA GLU A 38 -14.78 8.15 -11.28
C GLU A 38 -13.44 7.72 -11.87
N VAL A 39 -13.01 8.32 -12.99
CA VAL A 39 -11.73 7.98 -13.64
C VAL A 39 -10.55 8.27 -12.70
N ALA A 40 -10.60 9.37 -11.96
CA ALA A 40 -9.60 9.68 -10.93
C ALA A 40 -9.63 8.69 -9.75
N GLN A 41 -10.81 8.24 -9.31
CA GLN A 41 -10.95 7.20 -8.28
C GLN A 41 -10.36 5.87 -8.74
N GLU A 42 -10.64 5.46 -9.98
CA GLU A 42 -10.05 4.26 -10.58
C GLU A 42 -8.52 4.38 -10.66
N SER A 43 -8.00 5.55 -11.04
CA SER A 43 -6.56 5.80 -11.06
C SER A 43 -5.93 5.69 -9.67
N LEU A 44 -6.61 6.13 -8.61
CA LEU A 44 -6.13 5.98 -7.23
C LEU A 44 -6.09 4.52 -6.79
N LEU A 45 -7.11 3.74 -7.15
CA LEU A 45 -7.16 2.30 -6.85
C LEU A 45 -6.03 1.54 -7.54
N ARG A 46 -5.72 1.87 -8.81
CA ARG A 46 -4.56 1.30 -9.53
C ARG A 46 -3.22 1.65 -8.87
N ARG A 47 -3.06 2.91 -8.43
CA ARG A 47 -1.85 3.35 -7.69
C ARG A 47 -1.70 2.62 -6.36
N ALA A 48 -2.80 2.43 -5.64
CA ALA A 48 -2.82 1.66 -4.40
C ALA A 48 -2.46 0.18 -4.66
N ALA A 49 -3.02 -0.44 -5.71
CA ALA A 49 -2.69 -1.80 -6.10
C ALA A 49 -1.18 -1.95 -6.41
N LEU A 50 -0.60 -1.02 -7.18
CA LEU A 50 0.83 -1.01 -7.48
C LEU A 50 1.70 -0.92 -6.21
N GLN A 51 1.31 -0.08 -5.24
CA GLN A 51 2.02 0.01 -3.98
C GLN A 51 1.86 -1.26 -3.12
N MET A 52 0.71 -1.93 -3.20
CA MET A 52 0.48 -3.21 -2.55
C MET A 52 1.36 -4.32 -3.15
N ASP A 53 1.65 -4.31 -4.45
CA ASP A 53 2.53 -5.30 -5.08
C ASP A 53 3.95 -5.33 -4.50
N ALA A 54 4.43 -4.20 -3.98
CA ALA A 54 5.74 -4.09 -3.33
C ALA A 54 5.75 -4.52 -1.86
N MET A 55 4.61 -4.87 -1.27
CA MET A 55 4.54 -5.22 0.15
C MET A 55 4.98 -6.66 0.43
N PRO A 56 5.62 -6.94 1.59
CA PRO A 56 6.06 -8.27 1.97
C PRO A 56 4.89 -9.12 2.47
N TRP A 57 4.04 -9.59 1.55
CA TRP A 57 2.89 -10.43 1.88
C TRP A 57 3.32 -11.82 2.32
N LYS A 58 2.65 -12.36 3.33
CA LYS A 58 2.78 -13.77 3.72
C LYS A 58 2.44 -14.70 2.57
N GLY A 59 2.99 -15.91 2.64
CA GLY A 59 2.69 -16.98 1.71
C GLY A 59 3.21 -16.67 0.31
N LYS A 60 2.69 -17.40 -0.69
CA LYS A 60 3.16 -17.31 -2.07
C LYS A 60 2.03 -16.94 -3.02
N ALA A 61 2.36 -16.21 -4.09
CA ALA A 61 1.43 -16.01 -5.19
C ALA A 61 0.93 -17.36 -5.72
N VAL A 62 -0.35 -17.43 -6.10
CA VAL A 62 -0.98 -18.66 -6.61
C VAL A 62 -0.50 -18.97 -8.02
N ASN A 63 -0.25 -17.94 -8.81
CA ASN A 63 0.31 -18.05 -10.16
C ASN A 63 1.51 -17.11 -10.28
N ARG A 64 2.55 -17.53 -10.99
CA ARG A 64 3.71 -16.70 -11.32
C ARG A 64 3.30 -15.44 -12.08
N ASP A 65 2.32 -15.58 -12.98
CA ASP A 65 1.92 -14.54 -13.93
C ASP A 65 0.61 -13.84 -13.51
N GLN A 66 0.20 -13.94 -12.23
CA GLN A 66 -0.94 -13.16 -11.74
C GLN A 66 -0.62 -11.66 -11.74
N ALA A 67 -1.59 -10.83 -12.09
CA ALA A 67 -1.37 -9.39 -12.28
C ALA A 67 -1.19 -8.62 -10.97
N LEU A 68 -1.82 -9.07 -9.89
CA LEU A 68 -1.85 -8.39 -8.59
C LEU A 68 -1.23 -9.25 -7.47
N ALA A 69 -0.84 -8.62 -6.36
CA ALA A 69 -0.25 -9.27 -5.20
C ALA A 69 -1.04 -10.45 -4.59
N TRP A 70 -2.36 -10.43 -4.77
CA TRP A 70 -3.33 -11.44 -4.32
C TRP A 70 -4.11 -11.97 -5.53
N PRO A 71 -4.59 -13.22 -5.51
CA PRO A 71 -4.65 -14.16 -4.37
C PRO A 71 -3.31 -14.79 -3.99
N ARG A 72 -3.24 -15.41 -2.80
CA ARG A 72 -2.03 -16.07 -2.27
C ARG A 72 -2.35 -17.38 -1.57
N ALA A 73 -1.46 -18.35 -1.71
CA ALA A 73 -1.50 -19.64 -1.02
C ALA A 73 -0.61 -19.64 0.24
N GLU A 74 -0.84 -20.62 1.12
CA GLU A 74 -0.04 -20.87 2.34
C GLU A 74 -0.04 -19.70 3.35
N VAL A 75 -1.06 -18.85 3.31
CA VAL A 75 -1.22 -17.75 4.26
C VAL A 75 -1.94 -18.23 5.53
N LYS A 76 -1.34 -17.94 6.69
CA LYS A 76 -1.97 -18.14 8.00
C LYS A 76 -2.21 -16.81 8.71
N ARG A 77 -3.43 -16.61 9.20
CA ARG A 77 -3.85 -15.44 9.97
C ARG A 77 -4.62 -15.90 11.21
N GLN A 78 -4.14 -15.51 12.39
CA GLN A 78 -4.77 -15.85 13.68
C GLN A 78 -5.07 -17.35 13.86
N GLY A 79 -4.16 -18.22 13.41
CA GLY A 79 -4.32 -19.69 13.48
C GLY A 79 -5.12 -20.31 12.33
N TRP A 80 -5.81 -19.51 11.52
CA TRP A 80 -6.59 -19.99 10.39
C TRP A 80 -5.79 -19.95 9.09
N VAL A 81 -5.90 -21.00 8.29
CA VAL A 81 -5.36 -21.05 6.92
C VAL A 81 -6.36 -20.37 6.01
N LEU A 82 -5.91 -19.37 5.26
CA LEU A 82 -6.73 -18.71 4.26
C LEU A 82 -6.79 -19.57 2.99
N ARG A 83 -7.94 -19.54 2.32
CA ARG A 83 -8.11 -20.20 1.04
C ARG A 83 -7.28 -19.49 -0.02
N PHE A 84 -6.68 -20.27 -0.93
CA PHE A 84 -5.86 -19.71 -2.00
C PHE A 84 -6.69 -19.10 -3.14
N ASP A 85 -8.00 -19.40 -3.20
CA ASP A 85 -8.93 -18.95 -4.25
C ASP A 85 -9.83 -17.79 -3.77
N GLU A 86 -9.41 -17.07 -2.73
CA GLU A 86 -10.19 -16.01 -2.08
C GLU A 86 -9.33 -14.75 -1.88
N ILE A 87 -9.97 -13.59 -2.03
CA ILE A 87 -9.38 -12.29 -1.65
C ILE A 87 -9.84 -11.93 -0.25
N PRO A 88 -8.94 -11.86 0.75
CA PRO A 88 -9.34 -11.49 2.10
C PRO A 88 -9.98 -10.10 2.12
N PRO A 89 -11.08 -9.87 2.89
CA PRO A 89 -11.73 -8.56 2.97
C PRO A 89 -10.78 -7.41 3.35
N GLN A 90 -9.73 -7.72 4.12
CA GLN A 90 -8.70 -6.75 4.52
C GLN A 90 -7.84 -6.26 3.35
N ILE A 91 -7.65 -7.07 2.29
CA ILE A 91 -6.93 -6.66 1.09
C ILE A 91 -7.74 -5.59 0.36
N LYS A 92 -9.03 -5.83 0.19
CA LYS A 92 -9.96 -4.87 -0.42
C LYS A 92 -10.07 -3.59 0.40
N ALA A 93 -10.34 -3.71 1.69
CA ALA A 93 -10.44 -2.56 2.59
C ALA A 93 -9.13 -1.76 2.67
N GLY A 94 -8.00 -2.47 2.70
CA GLY A 94 -6.68 -1.85 2.73
C GLY A 94 -6.32 -1.13 1.43
N GLN A 95 -6.72 -1.65 0.26
CA GLN A 95 -6.55 -0.94 -1.01
C GLN A 95 -7.32 0.38 -1.02
N MET A 96 -8.58 0.38 -0.54
CA MET A 96 -9.39 1.60 -0.47
C MET A 96 -8.82 2.61 0.53
N ALA A 97 -8.36 2.13 1.69
CA ALA A 97 -7.67 2.96 2.68
C ALA A 97 -6.40 3.60 2.10
N LEU A 98 -5.60 2.80 1.38
CA LEU A 98 -4.35 3.26 0.77
C LEU A 98 -4.63 4.25 -0.36
N ALA A 99 -5.65 4.01 -1.18
CA ALA A 99 -6.07 4.95 -2.23
C ALA A 99 -6.46 6.32 -1.65
N ALA A 100 -7.21 6.34 -0.54
CA ALA A 100 -7.55 7.58 0.16
C ALA A 100 -6.32 8.27 0.79
N GLU A 101 -5.37 7.50 1.33
CA GLU A 101 -4.10 8.04 1.85
C GLU A 101 -3.23 8.63 0.75
N ILE A 102 -3.12 7.97 -0.40
CA ILE A 102 -2.42 8.47 -1.58
C ILE A 102 -3.01 9.80 -2.03
N HIS A 103 -4.35 9.89 -2.09
CA HIS A 103 -4.99 11.15 -2.45
C HIS A 103 -4.70 12.26 -1.44
N ALA A 104 -4.76 11.95 -0.13
CA ALA A 104 -4.40 12.92 0.90
C ALA A 104 -2.94 13.40 0.77
N ASP A 105 -2.00 12.50 0.47
CA ASP A 105 -0.59 12.82 0.24
C ASP A 105 -0.38 13.69 -1.02
N ASP A 106 -1.19 13.50 -2.07
CA ASP A 106 -1.14 14.30 -3.30
C ASP A 106 -1.56 15.75 -3.04
N LEU A 107 -2.52 15.98 -2.13
CA LEU A 107 -3.01 17.32 -1.77
C LEU A 107 -2.03 18.14 -0.93
N ILE A 108 -1.03 17.50 -0.31
CA ILE A 108 0.02 18.21 0.43
C ILE A 108 0.83 19.03 -0.58
N ALA A 109 1.02 20.32 -0.31
CA ALA A 109 1.77 21.21 -1.20
C ALA A 109 3.26 20.82 -1.23
N PRO A 110 3.93 20.81 -2.39
CA PRO A 110 5.32 20.35 -2.52
C PRO A 110 6.31 21.13 -1.64
N GLU A 111 6.08 22.42 -1.39
CA GLU A 111 6.86 23.26 -0.49
C GLU A 111 6.80 22.80 0.98
N THR A 112 5.76 22.06 1.36
CA THR A 112 5.63 21.45 2.70
C THR A 112 6.04 19.97 2.71
N LYS A 113 6.31 19.37 1.55
CA LYS A 113 6.92 18.03 1.43
C LYS A 113 8.42 18.14 1.72
N THR A 114 8.79 18.48 2.95
CA THR A 114 10.18 18.52 3.40
C THR A 114 10.74 17.10 3.54
N GLY A 115 11.15 16.51 2.40
CA GLY A 115 12.23 15.53 2.36
C GLY A 115 13.58 16.23 2.54
N ALA A 116 14.61 15.49 2.97
CA ALA A 116 15.95 16.05 3.15
C ALA A 116 16.46 16.70 1.84
N VAL A 117 16.42 18.02 1.79
CA VAL A 117 17.10 18.81 0.75
C VAL A 117 18.60 18.61 0.96
N VAL A 118 19.20 17.73 0.16
CA VAL A 118 20.65 17.66 0.03
C VAL A 118 21.04 18.82 -0.89
N SER A 119 21.64 19.84 -0.28
CA SER A 119 22.11 21.07 -0.93
C SER A 119 22.92 20.79 -2.21
N GLU A 120 22.67 21.60 -3.24
CA GLU A 120 23.46 21.71 -4.48
C GLU A 120 24.37 22.95 -4.38
N THR A 121 25.67 22.78 -4.62
CA THR A 121 26.67 23.86 -4.52
C THR A 121 26.74 24.67 -5.81
N VAL A 122 26.55 26.00 -5.71
CA VAL A 122 26.98 26.96 -6.73
C VAL A 122 27.88 28.00 -6.07
N GLY A 123 29.20 27.87 -6.24
CA GLY A 123 30.19 28.90 -5.89
C GLY A 123 30.82 28.83 -4.48
N PRO A 124 31.83 29.68 -4.20
CA PRO A 124 32.96 29.37 -3.30
C PRO A 124 32.73 29.64 -1.80
N ILE A 125 31.48 29.67 -1.30
CA ILE A 125 31.23 29.87 0.13
C ILE A 125 30.67 28.58 0.73
N SER A 126 31.54 27.86 1.45
CA SER A 126 31.23 26.63 2.18
C SER A 126 30.73 26.96 3.58
N THR A 127 29.48 26.64 3.88
CA THR A 127 28.92 26.71 5.24
C THR A 127 28.67 25.30 5.76
N THR A 128 29.54 24.84 6.66
CA THR A 128 29.37 23.56 7.37
C THR A 128 28.42 23.77 8.54
N PHE A 129 27.24 23.14 8.49
CA PHE A 129 26.34 23.03 9.65
C PHE A 129 26.30 21.59 10.14
N ALA A 130 26.19 21.45 11.47
CA ALA A 130 26.37 20.23 12.24
C ALA A 130 25.56 19.03 11.71
N VAL A 131 26.14 17.84 11.86
CA VAL A 131 25.49 16.56 11.56
C VAL A 131 24.24 16.43 12.43
N ALA A 132 23.08 16.76 11.85
CA ALA A 132 21.82 16.38 12.43
C ALA A 132 21.76 14.85 12.39
N SER A 133 21.92 14.23 13.57
CA SER A 133 21.58 12.82 13.78
C SER A 133 20.24 12.55 13.13
N LYS A 134 20.16 11.51 12.31
CA LYS A 134 18.89 11.00 11.76
C LYS A 134 17.99 10.55 12.92
N SER A 135 17.30 11.47 13.58
CA SER A 135 15.94 11.19 13.98
C SER A 135 15.13 11.29 12.70
N VAL A 136 15.07 10.17 11.97
CA VAL A 136 13.87 9.90 11.19
C VAL A 136 12.77 9.94 12.23
N SER A 137 12.12 11.09 12.39
CA SER A 137 10.78 11.09 12.94
C SER A 137 10.07 10.05 12.10
N LYS A 138 9.67 8.93 12.71
CA LYS A 138 8.66 8.08 12.11
C LYS A 138 7.36 8.85 12.37
N PRO A 139 6.72 9.53 11.41
CA PRO A 139 5.28 9.66 11.48
C PRO A 139 4.70 8.44 10.76
N ALA A 140 5.09 7.24 11.18
CA ALA A 140 4.32 6.03 10.93
C ALA A 140 3.57 5.70 12.21
N ALA A 141 2.82 6.68 12.74
CA ALA A 141 1.66 6.37 13.55
C ALA A 141 0.62 5.73 12.61
N THR A 142 0.83 4.43 12.36
CA THR A 142 -0.04 3.46 11.68
C THR A 142 -1.05 4.06 10.70
N ARG A 143 -0.64 4.22 9.43
CA ARG A 143 -1.57 4.42 8.31
C ARG A 143 -2.72 3.41 8.42
N GLN A 144 -3.95 3.85 8.18
CA GLN A 144 -5.15 3.02 8.32
C GLN A 144 -5.09 1.81 7.37
N SER A 145 -4.49 2.00 6.19
CA SER A 145 -4.17 0.91 5.26
C SER A 145 -3.32 -0.18 5.91
N TYR A 146 -2.26 0.19 6.62
CA TYR A 146 -1.37 -0.77 7.28
C TYR A 146 -2.07 -1.58 8.37
N ALA A 147 -3.03 -0.99 9.09
CA ALA A 147 -3.83 -1.70 10.08
C ALA A 147 -4.63 -2.87 9.45
N GLN A 148 -5.10 -2.71 8.21
CA GLN A 148 -5.77 -3.78 7.47
C GLN A 148 -4.79 -4.91 7.12
N PHE A 149 -3.56 -4.55 6.73
CA PHE A 149 -2.54 -5.48 6.26
C PHE A 149 -1.76 -6.20 7.37
N ALA A 150 -1.74 -5.67 8.60
CA ALA A 150 -0.86 -6.15 9.67
C ALA A 150 -0.88 -7.68 9.91
N GLY A 151 -2.04 -8.32 9.77
CA GLY A 151 -2.16 -9.78 9.92
C GLY A 151 -1.69 -10.61 8.72
N LEU A 152 -1.44 -9.96 7.58
CA LEU A 152 -1.17 -10.55 6.27
C LEU A 152 0.24 -10.25 5.75
N LEU A 153 0.98 -9.35 6.39
CA LEU A 153 2.38 -9.05 6.09
C LEU A 153 3.33 -9.97 6.86
N GLU A 154 4.45 -10.34 6.25
CA GLU A 154 5.53 -11.06 6.92
C GLU A 154 6.09 -10.23 8.07
N SER A 155 6.36 -10.87 9.22
CA SER A 155 7.09 -10.20 10.29
C SER A 155 8.58 -10.28 10.00
N SER A 156 9.29 -9.17 10.17
CA SER A 156 10.75 -9.07 9.98
C SER A 156 11.58 -9.83 11.03
N SER A 157 10.97 -10.73 11.80
CA SER A 157 11.56 -11.40 12.96
C SER A 157 11.91 -12.88 12.74
N GLN A 158 11.81 -13.40 11.51
CA GLN A 158 12.28 -14.76 11.21
C GLN A 158 13.77 -14.76 10.86
N VAL A 159 14.63 -14.69 11.90
CA VAL A 159 16.00 -15.21 11.77
C VAL A 159 15.88 -16.73 11.71
N ASN A 160 16.09 -17.32 10.54
CA ASN A 160 16.20 -18.77 10.38
C ASN A 160 17.45 -19.25 11.13
N LEU A 161 17.25 -19.79 12.33
CA LEU A 161 18.28 -20.50 13.08
C LEU A 161 18.48 -21.87 12.42
N VAL A 162 19.30 -21.89 11.37
CA VAL A 162 19.77 -23.14 10.77
C VAL A 162 20.67 -23.82 11.80
N ARG A 163 20.20 -24.93 12.38
CA ARG A 163 21.06 -25.80 13.19
C ARG A 163 21.93 -26.59 12.21
N SER A 164 23.22 -26.28 12.21
CA SER A 164 24.29 -27.06 11.57
C SER A 164 24.53 -28.37 12.32
#